data_AF-A0A1E5BBM2-F1
#
_entry.id   AF-A0A1E5BBM2-F1
#
_cell.length_a   1.000
_cell.length_b   1.000
_cell.length_c   1.000
_cell.angle_alpha   90.00
_cell.angle_beta   90.00
_cell.angle_gamma   90.00
#
_symmetry.space_group_name_H-M   'P 1'
#
loop_
_entity.id
_entity.type
_entity.pdbx_description
1 polymer ?
#
loop_
_entity_poly.entity_id
_entity_poly.type
_entity_poly.pdbx_seq_one_letter_code
_entity_poly.pdbx_strand_id
1 'polypeptide(L)'
;MYIFGYGSLMNSASRKLTGQTGKTIPVNVNGLVRYWGKIDDSYILSPLVVNEGEGKVNGVLLKIDDIALADFDRRERGYHRIQINPKQVDVITLSSNDVQLEDDSVIWVYVKDKPEPPCSLSPIMLTYVDTVLAGCLEISDTFAKNFIDHTIGWHFPIENDRHAPKYGNLAGVKPEHHQTIDALLTHII
;
A
#
# COMPACT_ATOMS: atom_id res chain seq x y z
N MET A 1 19.34 0.92 1.15
CA MET A 1 18.29 0.32 2.00
C MET A 1 16.98 0.26 1.22
N TYR A 2 15.94 -0.33 1.80
CA TYR A 2 14.63 -0.47 1.16
C TYR A 2 13.51 0.11 2.02
N ILE A 3 12.46 0.59 1.35
CA ILE A 3 11.13 0.81 1.94
C ILE A 3 10.20 -0.27 1.41
N PHE A 4 9.47 -0.94 2.29
CA PHE A 4 8.33 -1.77 1.95
C PHE A 4 7.07 -0.91 1.85
N GLY A 5 6.62 -0.65 0.63
CA GLY A 5 5.37 0.05 0.33
C GLY A 5 4.22 -0.92 0.12
N TYR A 6 3.15 -0.77 0.91
CA TYR A 6 1.99 -1.68 0.90
C TYR A 6 0.65 -1.00 0.54
N GLY A 7 0.71 0.28 0.14
CA GLY A 7 -0.46 1.10 -0.22
C GLY A 7 -0.23 1.84 -1.53
N SER A 8 -0.50 3.16 -1.57
CA SER A 8 -0.40 3.95 -2.81
C SER A 8 0.98 3.94 -3.46
N LEU A 9 2.03 3.65 -2.68
CA LEU A 9 3.38 3.39 -3.17
C LEU A 9 3.50 2.20 -4.13
N MET A 10 2.53 1.30 -4.20
CA MET A 10 2.51 0.23 -5.21
C MET A 10 2.21 0.78 -6.62
N ASN A 11 1.56 1.95 -6.72
CA ASN A 11 1.24 2.58 -8.00
C ASN A 11 2.41 3.42 -8.53
N SER A 12 2.86 3.13 -9.76
CA SER A 12 4.01 3.82 -10.36
C SER A 12 3.80 5.32 -10.55
N ALA A 13 2.59 5.77 -10.89
CA ALA A 13 2.28 7.18 -11.07
C ALA A 13 2.22 7.92 -9.71
N SER A 14 1.66 7.28 -8.69
CA SER A 14 1.64 7.83 -7.32
C SER A 14 3.07 8.02 -6.78
N ARG A 15 3.97 7.06 -7.04
CA ARG A 15 5.40 7.19 -6.70
C ARG A 15 6.04 8.40 -7.40
N LYS A 16 5.79 8.57 -8.71
CA LYS A 16 6.34 9.69 -9.50
C LYS A 16 5.95 11.06 -8.96
N LEU A 17 4.70 11.23 -8.49
CA LEU A 17 4.25 12.49 -7.86
C LEU A 17 5.10 12.88 -6.65
N THR A 18 5.61 11.89 -5.93
CA THR A 18 6.43 12.07 -4.72
C THR A 18 7.93 11.99 -5.00
N GLY A 19 8.35 12.16 -6.25
CA GLY A 19 9.76 12.12 -6.67
C GLY A 19 10.38 10.72 -6.73
N GLN A 20 9.59 9.67 -6.50
CA GLN A 20 10.07 8.29 -6.46
C GLN A 20 9.86 7.62 -7.82
N THR A 21 10.95 7.36 -8.53
CA THR A 21 10.89 6.83 -9.91
C THR A 21 11.57 5.46 -10.07
N GLY A 22 12.13 4.93 -8.99
CA GLY A 22 12.85 3.65 -9.00
C GLY A 22 11.97 2.46 -9.38
N LYS A 23 12.61 1.44 -9.97
CA LYS A 23 11.99 0.12 -10.14
C LYS A 23 11.68 -0.48 -8.77
N THR A 24 10.58 -1.22 -8.72
CA THR A 24 10.09 -1.88 -7.51
C THR A 24 10.24 -3.39 -7.61
N ILE A 25 10.45 -4.03 -6.46
CA ILE A 25 10.48 -5.50 -6.36
C ILE A 25 9.18 -5.93 -5.68
N PRO A 26 8.26 -6.63 -6.37
CA PRO A 26 7.06 -7.17 -5.74
C PRO A 26 7.43 -8.24 -4.71
N VAL A 27 6.84 -8.15 -3.52
CA VAL A 27 7.12 -9.08 -2.41
C VAL A 27 5.85 -9.40 -1.61
N ASN A 28 5.87 -10.52 -0.90
CA ASN A 28 5.02 -10.76 0.26
C ASN A 28 5.87 -10.58 1.53
N VAL A 29 5.31 -9.96 2.57
CA VAL A 29 5.95 -9.83 3.87
C VAL A 29 5.11 -10.55 4.91
N ASN A 30 5.72 -11.53 5.58
CA ASN A 30 5.13 -12.27 6.69
C ASN A 30 5.33 -11.52 8.02
N GLY A 31 4.45 -11.74 8.99
CA GLY A 31 4.55 -11.08 10.29
C GLY A 31 3.93 -9.68 10.34
N LEU A 32 3.18 -9.30 9.29
CA LEU A 32 2.43 -8.04 9.22
C LEU A 32 0.96 -8.30 8.94
N VAL A 33 0.09 -7.41 9.40
CA VAL A 33 -1.35 -7.41 9.08
C VAL A 33 -1.76 -6.04 8.57
N ARG A 34 -2.50 -5.99 7.44
CA ARG A 34 -2.94 -4.75 6.79
C ARG A 34 -4.42 -4.48 7.05
N TYR A 35 -4.72 -3.22 7.36
CA TYR A 35 -6.07 -2.75 7.65
C TYR A 35 -6.36 -1.46 6.90
N TRP A 36 -7.64 -1.18 6.71
CA TRP A 36 -8.14 0.18 6.57
C TRP A 36 -8.21 0.83 7.96
N GLY A 37 -7.64 2.02 8.14
CA GLY A 37 -7.61 2.66 9.45
C GLY A 37 -7.29 4.15 9.41
N LYS A 38 -7.71 4.88 10.44
CA LYS A 38 -7.40 6.29 10.62
C LYS A 38 -5.97 6.47 11.13
N ILE A 39 -5.32 7.54 10.68
CA ILE A 39 -3.97 7.90 11.12
C ILE A 39 -4.02 8.85 12.30
N ASP A 40 -4.84 9.89 12.19
CA ASP A 40 -5.20 10.80 13.27
C ASP A 40 -6.48 11.56 12.90
N ASP A 41 -6.97 12.40 13.81
CA ASP A 41 -8.21 13.17 13.64
C ASP A 41 -8.14 14.26 12.55
N SER A 42 -6.95 14.54 11.99
CA SER A 42 -6.81 15.53 10.91
C SER A 42 -7.10 14.94 9.52
N TYR A 43 -7.20 13.61 9.40
CA TYR A 43 -7.48 12.95 8.13
C TYR A 43 -8.99 12.80 7.88
N ILE A 44 -9.44 13.34 6.76
CA ILE A 44 -10.82 13.20 6.25
C ILE A 44 -11.11 11.82 5.63
N LEU A 45 -10.11 10.93 5.59
CA LEU A 45 -10.21 9.59 5.01
C LEU A 45 -9.37 8.59 5.81
N SER A 46 -9.70 7.30 5.68
CA SER A 46 -8.94 6.20 6.29
C SER A 46 -8.07 5.48 5.26
N PRO A 47 -6.74 5.71 5.24
CA PRO A 47 -5.82 4.99 4.35
C PRO A 47 -5.50 3.58 4.87
N LEU A 48 -4.52 2.92 4.23
CA LEU A 48 -4.00 1.63 4.68
C LEU A 48 -2.99 1.81 5.80
N VAL A 49 -3.10 0.96 6.80
CA VAL A 49 -2.16 0.84 7.92
C VAL A 49 -1.69 -0.60 8.06
N VAL A 50 -0.49 -0.81 8.57
CA VAL A 50 0.01 -2.13 8.95
C VAL A 50 0.52 -2.15 10.38
N ASN A 51 0.37 -3.30 11.02
CA ASN A 51 0.92 -3.63 12.34
C ASN A 51 1.65 -4.97 12.29
N GLU A 52 2.56 -5.17 13.23
CA GLU A 52 3.15 -6.50 13.47
C GLU A 52 2.07 -7.47 13.95
N GLY A 53 2.09 -8.70 13.42
CA GLY A 53 1.13 -9.74 13.78
C GLY A 53 1.21 -10.98 12.87
N GLU A 54 0.40 -11.99 13.15
CA GLU A 54 0.41 -13.24 12.38
C GLU A 54 -0.39 -13.09 11.07
N GLY A 55 0.21 -12.42 10.09
CA GLY A 55 -0.38 -12.24 8.77
C GLY A 55 0.65 -12.14 7.65
N LYS A 56 0.15 -11.86 6.45
CA LYS A 56 0.94 -11.68 5.24
C LYS A 56 0.43 -10.47 4.48
N VAL A 57 1.33 -9.58 4.09
CA VAL A 57 1.02 -8.36 3.34
C VAL A 57 1.80 -8.37 2.03
N ASN A 58 1.11 -8.35 0.91
CA ASN A 58 1.75 -8.12 -0.38
C ASN A 58 2.02 -6.63 -0.59
N GLY A 59 3.16 -6.31 -1.18
CA GLY A 59 3.58 -4.94 -1.47
C GLY A 59 4.79 -4.90 -2.38
N VAL A 60 5.51 -3.79 -2.33
CA VAL A 60 6.70 -3.57 -3.14
C VAL A 60 7.86 -3.07 -2.30
N LEU A 61 9.07 -3.54 -2.59
CA LEU A 61 10.28 -2.91 -2.10
C LEU A 61 10.75 -1.82 -3.06
N LEU A 62 11.05 -0.65 -2.50
CA LEU A 62 11.69 0.46 -3.17
C LEU A 62 13.11 0.60 -2.65
N LYS A 63 14.12 0.54 -3.52
CA LYS A 63 15.50 0.83 -3.14
C LYS A 63 15.67 2.35 -2.97
N ILE A 64 16.20 2.76 -1.83
CA ILE A 64 16.37 4.18 -1.46
C ILE A 64 17.72 4.45 -0.79
N ASP A 65 18.10 5.73 -0.78
CA ASP A 65 19.20 6.30 -0.02
C ASP A 65 18.69 7.07 1.22
N ASP A 66 19.61 7.66 2.00
CA ASP A 66 19.27 8.40 3.22
C ASP A 66 18.46 9.69 2.96
N ILE A 67 18.66 10.34 1.81
CA ILE A 67 17.93 11.56 1.45
C ILE A 67 16.48 11.20 1.17
N ALA A 68 16.25 10.17 0.35
CA ALA A 68 14.92 9.67 0.07
C ALA A 68 14.24 9.15 1.34
N LEU A 69 14.97 8.49 2.26
CA LEU A 69 14.42 8.06 3.54
C LEU A 69 13.84 9.26 4.34
N ALA A 70 14.56 10.37 4.40
CA ALA A 70 14.08 11.58 5.08
C ALA A 70 12.87 12.20 4.38
N ASP A 71 12.76 12.08 3.05
CA ASP A 71 11.57 12.49 2.30
C ASP A 71 10.36 11.60 2.61
N PHE A 72 10.58 10.28 2.74
CA PHE A 72 9.55 9.34 3.17
C PHE A 72 9.08 9.62 4.60
N ASP A 73 10.00 9.91 5.53
CA ASP A 73 9.64 10.25 6.91
C ASP A 73 8.73 11.50 6.97
N ARG A 74 8.95 12.48 6.07
CA ARG A 74 8.07 13.66 5.94
C ARG A 74 6.73 13.33 5.31
N ARG A 75 6.72 12.46 4.30
CA ARG A 75 5.51 12.06 3.56
C ARG A 75 4.57 11.22 4.43
N GLU A 76 5.11 10.24 5.15
CA GLU A 76 4.36 9.27 5.95
C GLU A 76 4.10 9.78 7.37
N ARG A 77 3.87 11.10 7.50
CA ARG A 77 3.55 11.75 8.77
C ARG A 77 2.35 11.05 9.43
N GLY A 78 2.47 10.78 10.72
CA GLY A 78 1.44 10.11 11.52
C GLY A 78 1.67 8.60 11.67
N TYR A 79 2.56 8.02 10.86
CA TYR A 79 3.14 6.70 11.05
C TYR A 79 4.51 6.82 11.74
N HIS A 80 5.04 5.69 12.20
CA HIS A 80 6.46 5.54 12.52
C HIS A 80 7.00 4.33 11.76
N ARG A 81 8.31 4.29 11.51
CA ARG A 81 8.90 3.15 10.80
C ARG A 81 9.56 2.15 11.74
N ILE A 82 9.41 0.88 11.42
CA ILE A 82 10.15 -0.23 12.02
C ILE A 82 10.97 -0.94 10.94
N GLN A 83 12.03 -1.62 11.37
CA GLN A 83 12.80 -2.48 10.49
C GLN A 83 12.21 -3.89 10.53
N ILE A 84 12.00 -4.48 9.36
CA ILE A 84 11.62 -5.90 9.25
C ILE A 84 12.84 -6.76 8.89
N ASN A 85 12.81 -8.01 9.34
CA ASN A 85 13.86 -8.97 9.04
C ASN A 85 13.76 -9.39 7.56
N PRO A 86 14.85 -9.39 6.78
CA PRO A 86 14.84 -9.88 5.39
C PRO A 86 14.24 -11.29 5.22
N LYS A 87 14.36 -12.15 6.24
CA LYS A 87 13.76 -13.50 6.26
C LYS A 87 12.22 -13.50 6.29
N GLN A 88 11.59 -12.37 6.58
CA GLN A 88 10.14 -12.21 6.50
C GLN A 88 9.67 -11.92 5.07
N VAL A 89 10.58 -11.67 4.13
CA VAL A 89 10.26 -11.14 2.80
C VAL A 89 10.43 -12.23 1.73
N ASP A 90 9.31 -12.58 1.10
CA ASP A 90 9.27 -13.49 -0.03
C ASP A 90 9.16 -12.68 -1.34
N VAL A 91 10.20 -12.73 -2.18
CA VAL A 91 10.18 -12.07 -3.49
C VAL A 91 9.21 -12.78 -4.43
N ILE A 92 8.33 -12.01 -5.07
CA ILE A 92 7.41 -12.52 -6.08
C ILE A 92 8.12 -12.41 -7.43
N THR A 93 8.76 -13.49 -7.85
CA THR A 93 9.51 -13.56 -9.11
C THR A 93 8.56 -13.62 -10.31
N LEU A 94 8.77 -12.74 -11.28
CA LEU A 94 8.08 -12.74 -12.58
C LEU A 94 8.92 -13.38 -13.71
N SER A 95 10.21 -13.63 -13.48
CA SER A 95 11.11 -14.34 -14.39
C SER A 95 12.36 -14.84 -13.66
N SER A 96 13.04 -15.83 -14.23
CA SER A 96 14.13 -16.66 -13.65
C SER A 96 15.45 -15.94 -13.30
N ASN A 97 15.49 -14.60 -13.34
CA ASN A 97 16.62 -13.84 -12.84
C ASN A 97 16.30 -13.42 -11.41
N ASP A 98 16.58 -14.33 -10.49
CA ASP A 98 16.32 -14.22 -9.06
C ASP A 98 16.92 -12.91 -8.51
N VAL A 99 16.05 -11.92 -8.27
CA VAL A 99 16.41 -10.82 -7.37
C VAL A 99 16.39 -11.43 -5.97
N GLN A 100 17.57 -11.81 -5.47
CA GLN A 100 17.72 -12.23 -4.08
C GLN A 100 17.98 -10.99 -3.22
N LEU A 101 17.23 -10.87 -2.13
CA LEU A 101 17.51 -9.92 -1.07
C LEU A 101 18.69 -10.45 -0.26
N GLU A 102 19.68 -9.59 -0.03
CA GLU A 102 20.81 -9.91 0.84
C GLU A 102 20.33 -10.05 2.29
N ASP A 103 20.86 -11.02 3.04
CA ASP A 103 20.46 -11.33 4.42
C ASP A 103 20.63 -10.16 5.40
N ASP A 104 21.51 -9.20 5.07
CA ASP A 104 21.80 -7.98 5.83
C ASP A 104 21.08 -6.74 5.27
N SER A 105 20.16 -6.91 4.32
CA SER A 105 19.36 -5.82 3.76
C SER A 105 18.58 -5.08 4.85
N VAL A 106 18.75 -3.76 4.93
CA VAL A 106 17.90 -2.90 5.77
C VAL A 106 16.59 -2.62 5.05
N ILE A 107 15.47 -3.07 5.62
CA ILE A 107 14.12 -2.91 5.07
C ILE A 107 13.24 -2.22 6.10
N TRP A 108 12.76 -1.03 5.77
CA TRP A 108 11.85 -0.23 6.60
C TRP A 108 10.41 -0.39 6.14
N VAL A 109 9.48 -0.40 7.10
CA VAL A 109 8.04 -0.30 6.84
C VAL A 109 7.45 0.75 7.78
N TYR A 110 6.56 1.58 7.26
CA TYR A 110 5.79 2.54 8.07
C TYR A 110 4.59 1.83 8.69
N VAL A 111 4.48 1.85 10.01
CA VAL A 111 3.42 1.19 10.79
C VAL A 111 2.65 2.22 11.61
N LYS A 112 1.45 1.83 12.05
CA LYS A 112 0.62 2.65 12.92
C LYS A 112 0.03 1.81 14.04
N ASP A 113 0.59 1.97 15.24
CA ASP A 113 0.06 1.32 16.43
C ASP A 113 -1.40 1.73 16.67
N LYS A 114 -2.24 0.73 16.93
CA LYS A 114 -3.64 0.91 17.34
C LYS A 114 -4.41 1.92 16.45
N PRO A 115 -4.48 1.67 15.14
CA PRO A 115 -5.23 2.54 14.25
C PRO A 115 -6.71 2.44 14.60
N GLU A 116 -7.39 3.58 14.64
CA GLU A 116 -8.85 3.56 14.80
C GLU A 116 -9.50 3.06 13.51
N PRO A 117 -10.63 2.33 13.61
CA PRO A 117 -11.35 1.88 12.42
C PRO A 117 -11.95 3.06 11.64
N PRO A 118 -12.11 2.95 10.31
CA PRO A 118 -12.82 3.93 9.52
C PRO A 118 -14.25 4.16 10.02
N CYS A 119 -14.76 5.38 9.84
CA CYS A 119 -16.12 5.76 10.20
C CYS A 119 -16.70 6.75 9.17
N SER A 120 -17.97 7.12 9.30
CA SER A 120 -18.62 8.02 8.34
C SER A 120 -17.99 9.42 8.23
N LEU A 121 -17.21 9.86 9.23
CA LEU A 121 -16.47 11.13 9.19
C LEU A 121 -15.12 11.02 8.47
N SER A 122 -14.53 9.81 8.48
CA SER A 122 -13.26 9.50 7.83
C SER A 122 -13.38 8.13 7.12
N PRO A 123 -14.18 8.01 6.06
CA PRO A 123 -14.42 6.74 5.39
C PRO A 123 -13.21 6.30 4.56
N ILE A 124 -13.27 5.08 4.05
CA ILE A 124 -12.35 4.63 2.99
C ILE A 124 -12.78 5.32 1.69
N MET A 125 -11.88 6.05 1.04
CA MET A 125 -12.21 6.73 -0.23
C MET A 125 -11.99 5.78 -1.41
N LEU A 126 -12.98 5.67 -2.29
CA LEU A 126 -12.88 4.78 -3.45
C LEU A 126 -11.74 5.19 -4.38
N THR A 127 -11.45 6.49 -4.55
CA THR A 127 -10.31 6.95 -5.35
C THR A 127 -8.95 6.56 -4.74
N TYR A 128 -8.86 6.38 -3.42
CA TYR A 128 -7.68 5.82 -2.77
C TYR A 128 -7.57 4.32 -3.09
N VAL A 129 -8.66 3.58 -2.93
CA VAL A 129 -8.75 2.15 -3.31
C VAL A 129 -8.35 1.97 -4.77
N ASP A 130 -8.86 2.82 -5.66
CA ASP A 130 -8.58 2.80 -7.10
C ASP A 130 -7.09 2.98 -7.37
N THR A 131 -6.44 3.94 -6.69
CA THR A 131 -5.00 4.19 -6.84
C THR A 131 -4.18 2.97 -6.44
N VAL A 132 -4.52 2.36 -5.30
CA VAL A 132 -3.82 1.19 -4.77
C VAL A 132 -4.01 -0.02 -5.69
N LEU A 133 -5.24 -0.34 -6.06
CA LEU A 133 -5.55 -1.49 -6.91
C LEU A 133 -5.02 -1.33 -8.33
N ALA A 134 -5.04 -0.12 -8.90
CA ALA A 134 -4.36 0.15 -10.16
C ALA A 134 -2.85 -0.19 -10.08
N GLY A 135 -2.19 0.15 -8.95
CA GLY A 135 -0.80 -0.23 -8.70
C GLY A 135 -0.60 -1.73 -8.53
N CYS A 136 -1.54 -2.44 -7.89
CA CYS A 136 -1.51 -3.89 -7.83
C CYS A 136 -1.65 -4.55 -9.21
N LEU A 137 -2.53 -4.00 -10.05
CA LEU A 137 -2.79 -4.48 -11.42
C LEU A 137 -1.59 -4.23 -12.36
N GLU A 138 -0.75 -3.22 -12.10
CA GLU A 138 0.55 -3.07 -12.78
C GLU A 138 1.46 -4.29 -12.59
N ILE A 139 1.27 -5.06 -11.50
CA ILE A 139 2.05 -6.28 -11.20
C ILE A 139 1.33 -7.51 -11.73
N SER A 140 0.09 -7.77 -11.28
CA SER A 140 -0.79 -8.83 -11.82
C SER A 140 -2.17 -8.82 -11.15
N ASP A 141 -3.15 -9.46 -11.78
CA ASP A 141 -4.48 -9.72 -11.20
C ASP A 141 -4.39 -10.51 -9.88
N THR A 142 -3.49 -11.50 -9.80
CA THR A 142 -3.27 -12.28 -8.57
C THR A 142 -2.74 -11.41 -7.45
N PHE A 143 -1.88 -10.44 -7.75
CA PHE A 143 -1.37 -9.49 -6.76
C PHE A 143 -2.49 -8.56 -6.24
N ALA A 144 -3.41 -8.13 -7.12
CA ALA A 144 -4.59 -7.37 -6.71
C ALA A 144 -5.56 -8.19 -5.83
N LYS A 145 -5.80 -9.46 -6.17
CA LYS A 145 -6.62 -10.36 -5.33
C LYS A 145 -5.99 -10.59 -3.97
N ASN A 146 -4.69 -10.90 -3.92
CA ASN A 146 -3.95 -11.02 -2.67
C ASN A 146 -4.05 -9.76 -1.82
N PHE A 147 -4.03 -8.57 -2.46
CA PHE A 147 -4.23 -7.32 -1.75
C PHE A 147 -5.58 -7.28 -1.02
N ILE A 148 -6.65 -7.60 -1.73
CA ILE A 148 -8.02 -7.60 -1.20
C ILE A 148 -8.16 -8.61 -0.07
N ASP A 149 -7.75 -9.85 -0.30
CA ASP A 149 -7.91 -10.98 0.62
C ASP A 149 -7.16 -10.78 1.94
N HIS A 150 -6.02 -10.10 1.91
CA HIS A 150 -5.17 -9.85 3.08
C HIS A 150 -5.32 -8.43 3.64
N THR A 151 -6.36 -7.69 3.24
CA THR A 151 -6.68 -6.38 3.81
C THR A 151 -7.96 -6.48 4.63
N ILE A 152 -7.88 -6.09 5.90
CA ILE A 152 -8.99 -6.16 6.84
C ILE A 152 -9.73 -4.81 6.89
N GLY A 153 -11.05 -4.87 7.09
CA GLY A 153 -11.87 -3.67 7.33
C GLY A 153 -12.69 -3.20 6.14
N TRP A 154 -12.85 -4.02 5.10
CA TRP A 154 -13.70 -3.69 3.95
C TRP A 154 -15.18 -3.42 4.30
N HIS A 155 -15.67 -3.93 5.44
CA HIS A 155 -17.03 -3.71 5.93
C HIS A 155 -17.26 -2.30 6.53
N PHE A 156 -16.20 -1.51 6.72
CA PHE A 156 -16.33 -0.14 7.20
C PHE A 156 -16.84 0.82 6.11
N PRO A 157 -17.30 2.03 6.46
CA PRO A 157 -17.84 2.97 5.48
C PRO A 157 -16.87 3.27 4.34
N ILE A 158 -17.34 3.11 3.11
CA ILE A 158 -16.65 3.48 1.87
C ILE A 158 -17.42 4.61 1.20
N GLU A 159 -16.71 5.65 0.76
CA GLU A 159 -17.28 6.75 -0.02
C GLU A 159 -16.84 6.64 -1.48
N ASN A 160 -17.80 6.59 -2.40
CA ASN A 160 -17.52 6.70 -3.83
C ASN A 160 -17.32 8.18 -4.21
N ASP A 161 -16.06 8.63 -4.14
CA ASP A 161 -15.65 10.00 -4.43
C ASP A 161 -15.11 10.18 -5.88
N ARG A 162 -15.32 9.22 -6.78
CA ARG A 162 -14.77 9.26 -8.16
C ARG A 162 -15.17 10.52 -8.96
N HIS A 163 -16.35 11.07 -8.70
CA HIS A 163 -16.82 12.30 -9.37
C HIS A 163 -16.26 13.59 -8.78
N ALA A 164 -15.82 13.56 -7.52
CA ALA A 164 -15.22 14.69 -6.81
C ALA A 164 -14.11 14.17 -5.88
N PRO A 165 -12.95 13.77 -6.43
CA PRO A 165 -11.92 13.07 -5.67
C PRO A 165 -11.44 13.85 -4.44
N LYS A 166 -11.48 13.19 -3.28
CA LYS A 166 -10.97 13.72 -2.01
C LYS A 166 -9.55 13.26 -1.72
N TYR A 167 -9.12 12.14 -2.31
CA TYR A 167 -7.75 11.68 -2.18
C TYR A 167 -6.80 12.51 -3.07
N GLY A 168 -6.03 13.40 -2.44
CA GLY A 168 -5.18 14.37 -3.15
C GLY A 168 -4.02 13.78 -3.98
N ASN A 169 -3.68 12.51 -3.77
CA ASN A 169 -2.61 11.81 -4.52
C ASN A 169 -3.17 10.77 -5.51
N LEU A 170 -4.41 10.94 -5.97
CA LEU A 170 -5.01 10.13 -7.03
C LEU A 170 -4.11 10.19 -8.28
N ALA A 171 -3.59 9.03 -8.68
CA ALA A 171 -2.64 8.93 -9.79
C ALA A 171 -2.65 7.56 -10.45
N GLY A 172 -2.41 7.51 -11.76
CA GLY A 172 -2.25 6.23 -12.49
C GLY A 172 -3.54 5.41 -12.62
N VAL A 173 -4.69 5.99 -12.27
CA VAL A 173 -6.01 5.38 -12.47
C VAL A 173 -6.55 5.84 -13.81
N LYS A 174 -6.82 4.90 -14.71
CA LYS A 174 -7.44 5.17 -16.01
C LYS A 174 -8.90 4.70 -15.98
N PRO A 175 -9.77 5.22 -16.86
CA PRO A 175 -11.16 4.78 -16.94
C PRO A 175 -11.31 3.25 -17.10
N GLU A 176 -10.41 2.59 -17.84
CA GLU A 176 -10.45 1.13 -17.99
C GLU A 176 -10.22 0.37 -16.66
N HIS A 177 -9.47 0.96 -15.71
CA HIS A 177 -9.22 0.31 -14.42
C HIS A 177 -10.49 0.23 -13.56
N HIS A 178 -11.40 1.20 -13.67
CA HIS A 178 -12.61 1.21 -12.83
C HIS A 178 -13.46 -0.04 -13.04
N GLN A 179 -13.65 -0.50 -14.28
CA GLN A 179 -14.43 -1.71 -14.55
C GLN A 179 -13.78 -2.95 -13.93
N THR A 180 -12.46 -3.11 -14.06
CA THR A 180 -11.72 -4.22 -13.45
C THR A 180 -11.75 -4.15 -11.93
N ILE A 181 -11.60 -2.97 -11.35
CA ILE A 181 -11.60 -2.76 -9.91
C ILE A 181 -12.99 -3.02 -9.33
N ASP A 182 -14.05 -2.52 -9.96
CA ASP A 182 -15.43 -2.77 -9.54
C ASP A 182 -15.74 -4.28 -9.58
N ALA A 183 -15.28 -5.00 -10.61
CA ALA A 183 -15.41 -6.44 -10.70
C ALA A 183 -14.65 -7.19 -9.58
N LEU A 184 -13.45 -6.73 -9.22
CA LEU A 184 -12.68 -7.30 -8.10
C LEU A 184 -13.37 -7.07 -6.75
N LEU A 185 -14.05 -5.93 -6.58
CA LEU A 185 -14.67 -5.54 -5.32
C LEU A 185 -16.13 -6.02 -5.18
N THR A 186 -16.76 -6.55 -6.23
CA THR A 186 -18.18 -6.95 -6.25
C THR A 186 -18.60 -7.91 -5.13
N HIS A 187 -17.68 -8.69 -4.57
CA HIS A 187 -17.94 -9.64 -3.47
C HIS A 187 -17.52 -9.12 -2.08
N ILE A 188 -17.04 -7.88 -2.03
CA ILE A 188 -16.42 -7.28 -0.84
C ILE A 188 -17.21 -6.06 -0.37
N ILE A 189 -17.72 -5.25 -1.30
CA ILE A 189 -18.40 -3.97 -1.04
C ILE A 189 -19.78 -3.90 -1.70
#